data_AF-A0A542Q424-F1
#
_entry.id   AF-A0A542Q424-F1
#
_cell.length_a   1.000
_cell.length_b   1.000
_cell.length_c   1.000
_cell.angle_alpha   90.00
_cell.angle_beta   90.00
_cell.angle_gamma   90.00
#
_symmetry.space_group_name_H-M   'P 1'
#
loop_
_entity.id
_entity.type
_entity.pdbx_description
1 polymer ?
#
loop_
_entity_poly.entity_id
_entity_poly.type
_entity_poly.pdbx_seq_one_letter_code
_entity_poly.pdbx_strand_id
1 'polypeptide(L)' 'MTAPTAGARALPAAGDLSWEQYAGRACVWCGKPLTVGARSVGISRGQEGVHVLDIEVYAGPCCP' A
#
# COMPACT_ATOMS: atom_id res chain seq x y z
N MET A 1 13.42 15.10 -13.14
CA MET A 1 13.78 14.72 -11.76
C MET A 1 13.50 13.23 -11.64
N THR A 2 14.59 12.46 -11.47
CA THR A 2 14.77 11.03 -11.14
C THR A 2 13.74 9.98 -11.63
N ALA A 3 14.18 9.09 -12.52
CA ALA A 3 13.45 7.90 -12.97
C ALA A 3 13.28 6.85 -11.84
N PRO A 4 12.16 6.11 -11.77
CA PRO A 4 11.98 5.07 -10.78
C PRO A 4 12.88 3.86 -11.09
N THR A 5 13.66 3.45 -10.09
CA THR A 5 14.52 2.26 -10.12
C THR A 5 13.67 1.01 -10.41
N ALA A 6 13.98 0.32 -11.51
CA ALA A 6 13.37 -0.96 -11.85
C ALA A 6 13.74 -2.01 -10.79
N GLY A 7 12.77 -2.39 -9.94
CA GLY A 7 12.95 -3.43 -8.92
C GLY A 7 11.94 -3.41 -7.77
N ALA A 8 11.35 -2.26 -7.47
CA ALA A 8 10.30 -2.16 -6.46
C ALA A 8 8.94 -2.52 -7.06
N ARG A 9 8.25 -3.51 -6.46
CA ARG A 9 6.87 -3.87 -6.84
C ARG A 9 5.99 -2.63 -6.66
N ALA A 10 5.33 -2.20 -7.73
CA ALA A 10 4.51 -1.00 -7.70
C ALA A 10 3.40 -1.11 -6.63
N LEU A 11 3.17 -0.01 -5.91
CA LEU A 11 2.05 0.10 -4.99
C LEU A 11 0.76 0.40 -5.78
N PRO A 12 -0.36 -0.23 -5.44
CA PRO A 12 -1.67 0.23 -5.91
C PRO A 12 -1.92 1.67 -5.47
N ALA A 13 -2.74 2.42 -6.22
CA ALA A 13 -3.19 3.74 -5.79
C ALA A 13 -4.17 3.61 -4.61
N ALA A 14 -4.27 4.65 -3.78
CA ALA A 14 -5.04 4.55 -2.54
C ALA A 14 -6.54 4.34 -2.80
N GLY A 15 -7.04 4.87 -3.93
CA GLY A 15 -8.42 4.67 -4.39
C GLY A 15 -8.74 3.26 -4.90
N ASP A 16 -7.72 2.45 -5.22
CA ASP A 16 -7.88 1.06 -5.66
C ASP A 16 -7.81 0.06 -4.48
N LEU A 17 -7.51 0.55 -3.28
CA LEU A 17 -7.39 -0.30 -2.10
C LEU A 17 -8.78 -0.70 -1.59
N SER A 18 -8.91 -1.97 -1.19
CA SER A 18 -10.01 -2.35 -0.31
C SER A 18 -9.90 -1.63 1.03
N TRP A 19 -11.02 -1.50 1.75
CA TRP A 19 -11.04 -0.87 3.07
C TRP A 19 -10.02 -1.48 4.03
N GLU A 20 -9.88 -2.80 4.06
CA GLU A 20 -8.90 -3.49 4.92
C GLU A 20 -7.45 -3.16 4.56
N GLN A 21 -7.15 -2.98 3.27
CA GLN A 21 -5.80 -2.59 2.83
C GLN A 21 -5.52 -1.12 3.17
N TYR A 22 -6.49 -0.23 2.97
CA TYR A 22 -6.39 1.18 3.33
C TYR A 22 -6.23 1.38 4.84
N ALA A 23 -6.93 0.59 5.66
CA ALA A 23 -6.83 0.61 7.12
C ALA A 23 -5.55 -0.05 7.67
N GLY A 24 -4.66 -0.56 6.81
CA GLY A 24 -3.42 -1.24 7.21
C GLY A 24 -3.62 -2.62 7.84
N ARG A 25 -4.80 -3.24 7.64
CA ARG A 25 -5.17 -4.55 8.22
C ARG A 25 -4.95 -5.71 7.26
N ALA A 26 -4.79 -5.43 5.97
CA ALA A 26 -4.55 -6.42 4.95
C ALA A 26 -3.34 -6.06 4.09
N CYS A 27 -2.65 -7.09 3.59
CA CYS A 27 -1.50 -6.93 2.70
C CYS A 27 -1.90 -6.12 1.47
N VAL A 28 -1.17 -5.04 1.20
CA VAL A 28 -1.47 -4.09 0.11
C VAL A 28 -1.60 -4.77 -1.25
N TRP A 29 -0.90 -5.89 -1.45
CA TRP A 29 -0.89 -6.57 -2.75
C TRP A 29 -1.82 -7.77 -2.89
N CYS A 30 -2.07 -8.53 -1.82
CA CYS A 30 -2.85 -9.78 -1.92
C CYS A 30 -4.10 -9.82 -1.02
N GLY A 31 -4.33 -8.78 -0.21
CA GLY A 31 -5.52 -8.65 0.63
C GLY A 31 -5.58 -9.62 1.83
N LYS A 32 -4.57 -10.47 2.02
CA LYS A 32 -4.53 -11.36 3.19
C LYS A 32 -4.40 -10.56 4.50
N PRO A 33 -5.09 -10.98 5.58
CA PRO A 33 -4.98 -10.32 6.88
C PRO A 33 -3.54 -10.22 7.35
N LEU A 34 -3.19 -9.06 7.87
CA LEU A 34 -1.91 -8.80 8.51
C LEU A 34 -2.05 -9.06 10.00
N THR A 35 -1.10 -9.82 10.53
CA THR A 35 -0.97 -10.07 11.96
C THR A 35 0.44 -9.68 12.39
N VAL A 36 1.27 -10.64 12.78
CA VAL A 36 2.66 -10.41 13.17
C VAL A 36 3.57 -10.42 11.95
N GLY A 37 4.59 -9.55 11.94
CA GLY A 37 5.59 -9.49 10.88
C GLY A 37 5.17 -8.67 9.65
N ALA A 38 4.09 -7.89 9.74
CA ALA A 38 3.80 -6.87 8.75
C ALA A 38 4.88 -5.77 8.79
N ARG A 39 5.26 -5.27 7.61
CA ARG A 39 6.21 -4.17 7.45
C ARG A 39 5.61 -3.10 6.55
N SER A 40 5.98 -1.85 6.81
CA SER A 40 5.70 -0.75 5.89
C SER A 40 6.41 -0.99 4.56
N VAL A 41 5.71 -0.76 3.46
CA VAL A 41 6.24 -0.90 2.10
C VAL A 41 6.15 0.38 1.28
N GLY A 42 5.69 1.47 1.91
CA GLY A 42 5.69 2.81 1.32
C GLY A 42 4.34 3.52 1.47
N ILE A 43 4.21 4.64 0.75
CA ILE A 43 3.00 5.46 0.74
C ILE A 43 2.26 5.21 -0.57
N SER A 44 1.05 4.66 -0.46
CA SER A 44 0.10 4.63 -1.56
C SER A 44 -0.47 6.03 -1.76
N ARG A 45 -0.49 6.51 -3.01
CA ARG A 45 -0.92 7.87 -3.34
C ARG A 45 -2.38 7.89 -3.78
N GLY A 46 -3.11 8.91 -3.38
CA GLY A 46 -4.50 9.10 -3.81
C GLY A 46 -5.07 10.46 -3.49
N GLN A 47 -6.14 10.83 -4.19
CA GLN A 47 -6.84 12.09 -3.99
C GLN A 47 -8.32 11.91 -4.30
N GLU A 48 -9.18 12.54 -3.48
CA GLU A 48 -10.61 12.66 -3.74
C GLU A 48 -11.00 14.15 -3.63
N GLY A 49 -11.36 14.76 -4.76
CA GLY A 49 -11.59 16.20 -4.83
C GLY A 49 -10.35 16.99 -4.37
N VAL A 50 -10.49 17.73 -3.28
CA VAL A 50 -9.40 18.52 -2.64
C VAL A 50 -8.68 17.77 -1.53
N HIS A 51 -9.12 16.56 -1.19
CA HIS A 51 -8.56 15.78 -0.09
C HIS A 51 -7.45 14.87 -0.59
N VAL A 52 -6.27 15.02 0.01
CA VAL A 52 -5.15 14.08 -0.18
C VAL A 52 -5.43 12.85 0.69
N LEU A 53 -5.43 11.68 0.06
CA LEU A 53 -5.70 10.38 0.68
C LEU A 53 -4.46 9.48 0.70
N ASP A 54 -3.29 10.09 0.67
CA ASP A 54 -2.03 9.37 0.77
C ASP A 54 -1.97 8.62 2.09
N ILE A 55 -1.65 7.33 2.03
CA ILE A 55 -1.68 6.44 3.18
C ILE A 55 -0.48 5.51 3.18
N GLU A 56 0.08 5.26 4.35
CA GLU A 56 1.11 4.24 4.53
C GLU A 56 0.49 2.85 4.42
N VAL A 57 1.11 2.01 3.60
CA VAL A 57 0.62 0.66 3.30
C VAL A 57 1.62 -0.40 3.73
N TYR A 58 1.09 -1.58 4.04
CA TYR A 58 1.82 -2.65 4.70
C TYR A 58 1.75 -3.95 3.92
N ALA A 59 2.82 -4.74 4.02
CA ALA A 59 2.87 -6.10 3.51
C ALA A 59 3.32 -7.07 4.59
N GLY A 60 2.74 -8.26 4.60
CA GLY A 60 3.12 -9.34 5.49
C GLY A 60 4.02 -10.37 4.78
N PRO A 61 4.42 -11.44 5.47
CA PRO A 61 5.25 -12.51 4.91
C PRO A 61 4.67 -13.20 3.66
N CYS A 62 3.38 -13.00 3.38
CA CYS A 62 2.70 -13.49 2.18
C CYS A 62 3.15 -12.79 0.88
N CYS A 63 3.77 -11.61 0.96
CA CYS A 63 4.27 -10.85 -0.19
C CYS A 63 5.59 -10.14 0.19
N PRO A 64 6.75 -10.75 -0.13
CA PRO A 64 8.05 -10.14 0.09
C PRO A 64 8.35 -9.00 -0.89
#